data_AF-A0A1D2NDW3-F1
#
_entry.id   AF-A0A1D2NDW3-F1
#
_cell.length_a   1.000
_cell.length_b   1.000
_cell.length_c   1.000
_cell.angle_alpha   90.00
_cell.angle_beta   90.00
_cell.angle_gamma   90.00
#
_symmetry.space_group_name_H-M   'P 1'
#
loop_
_entity.id
_entity.type
_entity.pdbx_description
1 polymer ?
#
loop_
_entity_poly.entity_id
_entity_poly.type
_entity_poly.pdbx_seq_one_letter_code
_entity_poly.pdbx_strand_id
1 'polypeptide(L)'
;MQPGKEMRDNWNKERSLSTEEAQAQKQLQQQKLSREIAALAEKNGCTLAQLVIAWCLKNDPVQCMLVGPTTIQELTSYLQALQLIPKLTTNVMNELEKILDNRPVRPPMISTLALNQR
;
A
#
# COMPACT_ATOMS: atom_id res chain seq x y z
N MET A 1 47.72 -10.99 5.73
CA MET A 1 46.34 -10.65 5.37
C MET A 1 45.44 -11.77 5.89
N GLN A 2 44.45 -11.47 6.72
CA GLN A 2 43.58 -12.52 7.30
C GLN A 2 42.39 -12.78 6.37
N PRO A 3 42.24 -13.99 5.79
CA PRO A 3 41.21 -14.32 4.79
C PRO A 3 39.77 -14.20 5.32
N GLY A 4 39.58 -14.21 6.64
CA GLY A 4 38.26 -14.08 7.27
C GLY A 4 37.65 -12.67 7.25
N LYS A 5 38.45 -11.60 7.01
CA LYS A 5 37.90 -10.24 6.88
C LYS A 5 37.27 -10.01 5.50
N GLU A 6 37.96 -10.41 4.44
CA GLU A 6 37.46 -10.27 3.06
C GLU A 6 36.15 -11.03 2.82
N MET A 7 35.99 -12.23 3.40
CA MET A 7 34.73 -12.99 3.33
C MET A 7 33.55 -12.25 3.99
N ARG A 8 33.78 -11.61 5.14
CA ARG A 8 32.72 -10.86 5.85
C ARG A 8 32.37 -9.58 5.11
N ASP A 9 33.36 -8.92 4.52
CA ASP A 9 33.16 -7.71 3.74
C ASP A 9 32.40 -8.01 2.43
N ASN A 10 32.71 -9.12 1.75
CA ASN A 10 31.95 -9.60 0.59
C ASN A 10 30.50 -9.96 0.96
N TRP A 11 30.28 -10.70 2.05
CA TRP A 11 28.92 -11.05 2.49
C TRP A 11 28.06 -9.82 2.80
N ASN A 12 28.64 -8.82 3.48
CA ASN A 12 27.95 -7.56 3.75
C ASN A 12 27.65 -6.79 2.46
N LYS A 13 28.58 -6.78 1.50
CA LYS A 13 28.42 -6.07 0.23
C LYS A 13 27.34 -6.71 -0.66
N GLU A 14 27.34 -8.04 -0.79
CA GLU A 14 26.27 -8.80 -1.47
C GLU A 14 24.91 -8.60 -0.82
N ARG A 15 24.86 -8.59 0.52
CA ARG A 15 23.62 -8.34 1.25
C ARG A 15 23.09 -6.92 1.02
N SER A 16 23.96 -5.90 1.04
CA SER A 16 23.60 -4.51 0.77
C SER A 16 23.07 -4.34 -0.66
N LEU A 17 23.79 -4.88 -1.66
CA LEU A 17 23.38 -4.85 -3.07
C LEU A 17 22.02 -5.51 -3.27
N SER A 18 21.81 -6.70 -2.71
CA SER A 18 20.51 -7.40 -2.79
C SER A 18 19.38 -6.61 -2.12
N THR A 19 19.67 -5.86 -1.05
CA THR A 19 18.70 -5.00 -0.38
C THR A 19 18.34 -3.78 -1.22
N GLU A 20 19.32 -3.15 -1.87
CA GLU A 20 19.11 -2.00 -2.78
C GLU A 20 18.36 -2.41 -4.05
N GLU A 21 18.71 -3.54 -4.67
CA GLU A 21 18.01 -4.08 -5.84
C GLU A 21 16.55 -4.42 -5.52
N ALA A 22 16.32 -5.11 -4.40
CA ALA A 22 14.96 -5.42 -3.95
C ALA A 22 14.14 -4.14 -3.65
N GLN A 23 14.77 -3.13 -3.06
CA GLN A 23 14.13 -1.83 -2.80
C GLN A 23 13.79 -1.10 -4.11
N ALA A 24 14.71 -1.06 -5.08
CA ALA A 24 14.48 -0.45 -6.38
C ALA A 24 13.35 -1.16 -7.14
N GLN A 25 13.32 -2.49 -7.10
CA GLN A 25 12.28 -3.28 -7.73
C GLN A 25 10.91 -3.03 -7.09
N LYS A 26 10.86 -2.93 -5.75
CA LYS A 26 9.65 -2.57 -5.00
C LYS A 26 9.18 -1.15 -5.30
N GLN A 27 10.10 -0.19 -5.46
CA GLN A 27 9.75 1.19 -5.85
C GLN A 27 9.15 1.23 -7.27
N LEU A 28 9.75 0.51 -8.21
CA LEU A 28 9.23 0.43 -9.57
C LEU A 28 7.83 -0.18 -9.62
N GLN A 29 7.59 -1.24 -8.83
CA GLN A 29 6.26 -1.85 -8.72
C GLN A 29 5.23 -0.87 -8.12
N GLN A 30 5.60 -0.14 -7.06
CA GLN A 30 4.73 0.89 -6.46
C GLN A 30 4.41 2.02 -7.44
N GLN A 31 5.37 2.45 -8.26
CA GLN A 31 5.15 3.46 -9.29
C GLN A 31 4.20 2.99 -10.40
N LYS A 32 4.23 1.70 -10.76
CA LYS A 32 3.28 1.13 -11.73
C LYS A 32 1.86 1.13 -11.16
N LEU A 33 1.70 0.64 -9.93
CA LEU A 33 0.41 0.64 -9.23
C LEU A 33 -0.15 2.05 -9.08
N SER A 34 0.67 3.03 -8.69
CA SER A 34 0.20 4.41 -8.51
C SER A 34 -0.30 5.03 -9.82
N ARG A 35 0.33 4.70 -10.96
CA ARG A 35 -0.13 5.14 -12.29
C ARG A 35 -1.47 4.53 -12.68
N GLU A 36 -1.67 3.24 -12.43
CA GLU A 36 -2.94 2.56 -12.74
C GLU A 36 -4.10 3.12 -11.89
N ILE A 37 -3.87 3.36 -10.61
CA ILE A 37 -4.87 3.96 -9.72
C ILE A 37 -5.14 5.42 -10.13
N ALA A 38 -4.11 6.17 -10.53
CA ALA A 38 -4.30 7.54 -11.02
C ALA A 38 -5.17 7.57 -12.29
N ALA A 39 -4.95 6.65 -13.24
CA ALA A 39 -5.79 6.53 -14.43
C ALA A 39 -7.26 6.20 -14.08
N LEU A 40 -7.47 5.33 -13.07
CA LEU A 40 -8.81 5.06 -12.57
C LEU A 40 -9.45 6.29 -11.91
N ALA A 41 -8.68 7.10 -11.17
CA ALA A 41 -9.15 8.33 -10.56
C ALA A 41 -9.59 9.36 -11.61
N GLU A 42 -8.80 9.54 -12.67
CA GLU A 42 -9.11 10.42 -13.80
C GLU A 42 -10.40 10.01 -14.52
N LYS A 43 -10.58 8.70 -14.77
CA LYS A 43 -11.82 8.13 -15.34
C LYS A 43 -13.06 8.44 -14.49
N ASN A 44 -12.89 8.58 -13.18
CA ASN A 44 -13.96 8.92 -12.24
C ASN A 44 -14.05 10.43 -11.93
N GLY A 45 -13.24 11.26 -12.59
CA GLY A 45 -13.26 12.72 -12.44
C GLY A 45 -12.77 13.20 -11.06
N CYS A 46 -11.83 12.48 -10.45
CA CYS A 46 -11.30 12.80 -9.13
C CYS A 46 -9.77 12.73 -9.09
N THR A 47 -9.18 13.38 -8.08
CA THR A 47 -7.74 13.26 -7.86
C THR A 47 -7.41 11.94 -7.15
N LEU A 48 -6.17 11.47 -7.31
CA LEU A 48 -5.69 10.25 -6.64
C LEU A 48 -5.90 10.30 -5.12
N ALA A 49 -5.55 11.42 -4.47
CA ALA A 49 -5.71 11.59 -3.03
C ALA A 49 -7.18 11.50 -2.59
N GLN A 50 -8.08 12.11 -3.37
CA GLN A 50 -9.51 12.04 -3.11
C GLN A 50 -10.06 10.61 -3.27
N LEU A 51 -9.61 9.87 -4.28
CA LEU A 51 -10.01 8.49 -4.48
C LEU A 51 -9.59 7.61 -3.29
N VAL A 52 -8.34 7.73 -2.83
CA VAL A 52 -7.83 6.93 -1.70
C VAL A 52 -8.62 7.21 -0.43
N ILE A 53 -8.89 8.47 -0.13
CA ILE A 53 -9.67 8.86 1.06
C ILE A 53 -11.10 8.32 0.98
N ALA A 54 -11.76 8.52 -0.16
CA ALA A 54 -13.12 8.04 -0.35
C ALA A 54 -13.19 6.50 -0.29
N TRP A 55 -12.17 5.80 -0.81
CA TRP A 55 -12.05 4.35 -0.71
C TRP A 55 -11.90 3.88 0.75
N CYS A 56 -11.01 4.51 1.52
CA CYS A 56 -10.82 4.20 2.94
C CYS A 56 -12.14 4.31 3.71
N LEU A 57 -12.89 5.39 3.49
CA LEU A 57 -14.17 5.66 4.17
C LEU A 57 -15.33 4.81 3.65
N LYS A 58 -15.20 4.17 2.48
CA LYS A 58 -16.23 3.29 1.92
C LYS A 58 -16.23 1.90 2.56
N ASN A 59 -15.10 1.47 3.11
CA ASN A 59 -14.97 0.16 3.71
C ASN A 59 -15.77 0.08 5.04
N ASP A 60 -16.65 -0.92 5.13
CA ASP A 60 -17.61 -1.13 6.23
C ASP A 60 -17.03 -1.03 7.67
N PRO A 61 -15.83 -1.56 7.99
CA PRO A 61 -15.29 -1.45 9.35
C PRO A 61 -14.69 -0.07 9.67
N VAL A 62 -14.52 0.82 8.70
CA VAL A 62 -13.83 2.09 8.89
C VAL A 62 -14.83 3.16 9.37
N GLN A 63 -14.72 3.52 10.65
CA GLN A 63 -15.57 4.55 11.26
C GLN A 63 -14.92 5.94 11.22
N CYS A 64 -13.60 6.01 11.27
CA CYS A 64 -12.85 7.25 11.22
C CYS A 64 -11.54 7.07 10.46
N MET A 65 -11.03 8.16 9.88
CA MET A 65 -9.74 8.18 9.20
C MET A 65 -8.94 9.37 9.71
N LEU A 66 -7.73 9.09 10.20
CA LEU A 66 -6.79 10.12 10.62
C LEU A 66 -6.06 10.69 9.39
N VAL A 67 -6.12 12.01 9.20
CA VAL A 67 -5.41 12.69 8.12
C VAL A 67 -4.51 13.78 8.68
N GLY A 68 -3.30 13.89 8.12
CA GLY A 68 -2.32 14.92 8.48
C GLY A 68 -1.94 15.75 7.25
N PRO A 69 -2.79 16.71 6.82
CA PRO A 69 -2.45 17.59 5.72
C PRO A 69 -1.32 18.54 6.13
N THR A 70 -0.40 18.82 5.21
CA THR A 70 0.68 19.80 5.41
C THR A 70 0.27 21.20 4.99
N THR A 71 -0.70 21.30 4.08
CA THR A 71 -1.24 22.56 3.57
C THR A 71 -2.76 22.61 3.65
N ILE A 72 -3.33 23.81 3.61
CA ILE A 72 -4.80 24.00 3.63
C ILE A 72 -5.45 23.47 2.35
N GLN A 73 -4.75 23.55 1.22
CA GLN A 73 -5.21 23.04 -0.07
C GLN A 73 -5.37 21.51 -0.04
N GLU A 74 -4.41 20.80 0.56
CA GLU A 74 -4.53 19.36 0.79
C GLU A 74 -5.73 19.02 1.67
N LEU A 75 -5.89 19.72 2.80
CA LEU A 75 -7.05 19.54 3.68
C LEU A 75 -8.37 19.73 2.92
N THR A 76 -8.46 20.78 2.10
CA THR A 76 -9.67 21.08 1.31
C THR A 76 -9.94 19.95 0.32
N SER A 77 -8.91 19.43 -0.35
CA SER A 77 -9.04 18.28 -1.24
C SER A 77 -9.52 17.02 -0.51
N TYR A 78 -9.00 16.76 0.70
CA TYR A 78 -9.41 15.63 1.54
C TYR A 78 -10.89 15.72 1.94
N LEU A 79 -11.38 16.91 2.27
CA LEU A 79 -12.78 17.13 2.60
C LEU A 79 -13.69 16.97 1.36
N GLN A 80 -13.24 17.41 0.18
CA GLN A 80 -13.98 17.21 -1.08
C GLN A 80 -14.15 15.73 -1.43
N ALA A 81 -13.23 14.86 -1.00
CA ALA A 81 -13.33 13.41 -1.20
C ALA A 81 -14.60 12.80 -0.60
N LEU A 82 -15.17 13.39 0.46
CA LEU A 82 -16.41 12.92 1.08
C LEU A 82 -17.58 12.88 0.09
N GLN A 83 -17.60 13.79 -0.88
CA GLN A 83 -18.63 13.86 -1.92
C GLN A 83 -18.49 12.73 -2.96
N LEU A 84 -17.36 12.04 -3.00
CA LEU A 84 -17.09 10.93 -3.92
C LEU A 84 -17.52 9.57 -3.36
N ILE A 85 -17.68 9.43 -2.04
CA ILE A 85 -18.12 8.19 -1.39
C ILE A 85 -19.40 7.57 -2.02
N PRO A 86 -20.46 8.36 -2.34
CA PRO A 86 -21.64 7.80 -3.02
C PRO A 86 -21.38 7.50 -4.51
N LYS A 87 -20.40 8.14 -5.15
CA LYS A 87 -20.03 7.92 -6.56
C LYS A 87 -19.19 6.66 -6.76
N LEU A 88 -18.53 6.17 -5.71
CA LEU A 88 -17.79 4.91 -5.73
C LEU A 88 -18.76 3.72 -5.81
N THR A 89 -19.03 3.33 -7.04
CA THR A 89 -19.84 2.14 -7.36
C THR A 89 -19.04 0.86 -7.09
N THR A 90 -19.76 -0.25 -6.90
CA THR A 90 -19.16 -1.58 -6.74
C THR A 90 -18.23 -1.95 -7.90
N ASN A 91 -18.51 -1.48 -9.13
CA ASN A 91 -17.63 -1.73 -10.26
C ASN A 91 -16.26 -1.04 -10.10
N VAL A 92 -16.24 0.22 -9.69
CA VAL A 92 -15.00 0.97 -9.46
C VAL A 92 -14.20 0.35 -8.31
N MET A 93 -14.88 -0.07 -7.24
CA MET A 93 -14.25 -0.79 -6.14
C MET A 93 -13.62 -2.10 -6.62
N ASN A 94 -14.32 -2.88 -7.45
CA ASN A 94 -13.78 -4.12 -8.00
C ASN A 94 -12.60 -3.90 -8.96
N GLU A 95 -12.63 -2.85 -9.78
CA GLU A 95 -11.48 -2.45 -10.61
C GLU A 95 -10.27 -2.10 -9.74
N LEU A 96 -10.46 -1.32 -8.67
CA LEU A 96 -9.40 -0.93 -7.76
C LEU A 96 -8.81 -2.11 -6.96
N GLU A 97 -9.66 -3.04 -6.51
CA GLU A 97 -9.23 -4.27 -5.83
C GLU A 97 -8.39 -5.18 -6.74
N LYS A 98 -8.71 -5.24 -8.04
CA LYS A 98 -7.91 -5.98 -9.03
C LYS A 98 -6.54 -5.34 -9.27
N ILE A 99 -6.47 -4.01 -9.27
CA ILE A 99 -5.20 -3.29 -9.43
C ILE A 99 -4.30 -3.52 -8.20
N LEU A 100 -4.87 -3.43 -6.99
CA LEU A 100 -4.11 -3.55 -5.76
C LEU A 100 -3.64 -4.98 -5.46
N ASP A 101 -4.49 -5.97 -5.69
CA ASP A 101 -4.23 -7.41 -5.50
C ASP A 101 -3.41 -7.75 -4.23
N ASN A 102 -3.70 -7.04 -3.13
CA ASN A 102 -2.92 -7.10 -1.89
C ASN A 102 -3.71 -7.61 -0.69
N ARG A 103 -4.86 -8.26 -0.93
CA ARG A 103 -5.76 -8.68 0.15
C ARG A 103 -5.01 -9.56 1.15
N PRO A 104 -5.04 -9.21 2.45
CA PRO A 104 -4.32 -9.97 3.46
C PRO A 104 -4.93 -11.38 3.58
N VAL A 105 -4.09 -12.40 3.42
CA VAL A 105 -4.47 -13.78 3.71
C VAL A 105 -4.45 -13.95 5.23
N ARG A 106 -5.61 -14.25 5.83
CA ARG A 106 -5.66 -14.56 7.26
C ARG A 106 -4.82 -15.82 7.51
N PRO A 107 -3.82 -15.77 8.39
CA PRO A 107 -3.09 -16.96 8.77
C PRO A 107 -4.07 -17.98 9.38
N PRO A 108 -3.83 -19.28 9.21
CA PRO A 108 -4.66 -20.31 9.83
C PRO A 108 -4.66 -20.12 11.35
N MET A 109 -5.82 -20.34 11.98
CA MET A 109 -5.92 -20.28 13.43
C MET A 109 -5.07 -21.40 14.04
N ILE A 110 -3.96 -21.02 14.69
CA ILE A 110 -3.12 -21.97 15.43
C ILE A 110 -3.67 -22.03 16.86
N SER A 111 -4.13 -23.21 17.28
CA SER A 111 -4.52 -23.44 18.67
C SER A 111 -3.31 -23.28 19.58
N THR A 112 -3.47 -22.55 20.69
CA THR A 112 -2.43 -22.42 21.72
C THR A 112 -2.02 -23.78 22.30
N LEU A 113 -2.92 -24.78 22.28
CA LEU A 113 -2.61 -26.17 22.66
C LEU A 113 -1.60 -26.83 21.71
N ALA A 114 -1.59 -26.47 20.43
CA ALA A 114 -0.66 -27.01 19.44
C ALA A 114 0.77 -26.42 19.57
N LEU A 115 0.92 -25.27 20.23
CA LEU A 115 2.22 -24.63 20.46
C LEU A 115 2.99 -25.20 21.66
N ASN A 116 2.27 -25.76 22.65
CA ASN A 116 2.86 -26.34 23.86
C ASN A 116 3.27 -27.82 23.74
N GLN A 117 3.18 -28.43 22.55
CA GLN A 117 3.61 -29.82 22.31
C GLN A 117 4.97 -29.92 21.58
N ARG A 118 5.88 -28.97 21.77
CA ARG A 118 7.25 -29.02 21.26
C ARG A 118 8.28 -29.09 22.38
#